data_AF-A0A2V9QMA1-F1
#
_entry.id   AF-A0A2V9QMA1-F1
#
_cell.length_a   1.000
_cell.length_b   1.000
_cell.length_c   1.000
_cell.angle_alpha   90.00
_cell.angle_beta   90.00
_cell.angle_gamma   90.00
#
_symmetry.space_group_name_H-M   'P 1'
#
loop_
_entity.id
_entity.type
_entity.pdbx_description
1 polymer ?
#
loop_
_entity_poly.entity_id
_entity_poly.type
_entity_poly.pdbx_seq_one_letter_code
_entity_poly.pdbx_strand_id
1 'polypeptide(L)'
;MMNVIFPRIDGRTFSFVVLLLGSTLALAQGGAAVAEGQAAAHMRTLNNSLLNLHGQMQQADVSSARTLRSTASNAIAQRNAALIKLIQHDPRAALSFSFSPELLSDLAAKFPQAATLLEAHTTATGKAEHWIADYPGFKSSQSIWRMNVGGHSLDLHFAAGEPSNLKSDHALQVTGVVVGSAMAVETSVVVQTGPVSSLADSPLPYAGNSRSAIWQWPMWLMAGFVFAAVSTYAQNSCSTKGVQNTAVLLVNFSDIATTAVPATAYSAFFDTSTGRSLSGYWQEASYGQTSAAGNVFGPFTLGASTSYNCSTIFNQLANDVLTAAVAGGVNLQIYSRIFVILPNISCGWAGLTLMGSAGSGCSTINTSVGGLTASLSYIVDSYMNSAQYPFSDPRDTAVALLAHEGGHQLGLAHSGTITERPTSVLEPPDALGHITDRGDLWTVMGSNNLGLYQAQQKAEILGWLASSNYQTVSSSGSYALQPLETSPPTGLQALRVQRGTTPGHYLWVEYKQPIGQYDSTLANAPYTAAQPYTGAMVTYEDPVYNTGGQIAGHTYLVDFNLGDTYWLAPDLNPGQTWSDAYTNVSLSVASANSTGLTLNVDYGSTPCTATNPIVTASPLDPSI
;
A
#
# COMPACT_ATOMS: atom_id res chain seq x y z
N MET A 1 -13.57 36.41 -64.57
CA MET A 1 -13.96 37.44 -63.59
C MET A 1 -13.89 36.77 -62.23
N MET A 2 -13.04 37.11 -61.25
CA MET A 2 -12.24 38.30 -60.98
C MET A 2 -10.98 37.83 -60.21
N ASN A 3 -9.83 38.41 -60.55
CA ASN A 3 -8.50 38.23 -59.94
C ASN A 3 -8.42 38.89 -58.55
N VAL A 4 -7.21 38.81 -57.94
CA VAL A 4 -6.52 39.77 -57.02
C VAL A 4 -6.44 39.25 -55.56
N ILE A 5 -5.33 39.22 -54.78
CA ILE A 5 -3.89 39.58 -54.86
C ILE A 5 -3.19 38.85 -53.68
N PHE A 6 -1.93 38.41 -53.84
CA PHE A 6 -1.01 38.12 -52.71
C PHE A 6 -0.13 39.35 -52.42
N PRO A 7 0.13 39.73 -51.15
CA PRO A 7 1.25 40.60 -50.84
C PRO A 7 2.51 39.78 -50.49
N ARG A 8 3.60 40.11 -51.20
CA ARG A 8 4.98 39.92 -50.72
C ARG A 8 5.24 40.90 -49.57
N ILE A 9 5.90 40.45 -48.52
CA ILE A 9 6.65 41.32 -47.60
C ILE A 9 8.08 40.79 -47.52
N ASP A 10 9.00 41.72 -47.67
CA ASP A 10 10.44 41.57 -47.78
C ASP A 10 11.12 41.11 -46.49
N GLY A 11 12.32 40.56 -46.69
CA GLY A 11 13.09 39.86 -45.67
C GLY A 11 13.62 40.72 -44.53
N ARG A 12 13.87 40.03 -43.42
CA ARG A 12 14.86 40.37 -42.39
C ARG A 12 15.19 39.09 -41.58
N THR A 13 16.45 38.68 -41.68
CA THR A 13 17.21 37.91 -40.67
C THR A 13 16.53 36.68 -40.02
N PHE A 14 16.76 35.49 -40.59
CA PHE A 14 16.62 34.22 -39.87
C PHE A 14 17.83 34.03 -38.94
N SER A 15 17.64 34.29 -37.65
CA SER A 15 18.51 33.70 -36.62
C SER A 15 17.99 32.28 -36.36
N PHE A 16 18.84 31.29 -36.59
CA PHE A 16 18.60 29.91 -36.16
C PHE A 16 18.59 29.88 -34.63
N VAL A 17 17.40 29.79 -34.03
CA VAL A 17 17.25 29.29 -32.66
C VAL A 17 16.96 27.80 -32.79
N VAL A 18 18.01 26.99 -32.62
CA VAL A 18 17.89 25.55 -32.37
C VAL A 18 17.26 25.41 -30.99
N LEU A 19 15.94 25.19 -30.94
CA LEU A 19 15.28 24.73 -29.72
C LEU A 19 15.66 23.28 -29.48
N LEU A 20 16.68 23.08 -28.65
CA LEU A 20 16.97 21.81 -27.99
C LEU A 20 15.76 21.46 -27.10
N LEU A 21 14.83 20.66 -27.63
CA LEU A 21 13.89 19.86 -26.85
C LEU A 21 14.66 18.70 -26.24
N GLY A 22 15.47 19.01 -25.23
CA GLY A 22 16.21 18.05 -24.43
C GLY A 22 15.80 18.18 -22.97
N SER A 23 15.43 17.06 -22.37
CA SER A 23 15.48 16.79 -20.93
C SER A 23 14.55 17.62 -20.01
N THR A 24 13.28 17.22 -19.94
CA THR A 24 12.41 17.49 -18.76
C THR A 24 12.53 16.41 -17.68
N LEU A 25 13.14 15.25 -17.94
CA LEU A 25 13.33 14.19 -16.92
C LEU A 25 14.55 14.41 -16.00
N ALA A 26 15.57 15.16 -16.43
CA ALA A 26 16.77 15.40 -15.60
C ALA A 26 16.57 16.51 -14.53
N LEU A 27 15.58 17.38 -14.71
CA LEU A 27 15.30 18.49 -13.77
C LEU A 27 14.51 18.04 -12.53
N ALA A 28 13.72 16.97 -12.63
CA ALA A 28 12.96 16.45 -11.49
C ALA A 28 13.86 15.71 -10.48
N GLN A 29 14.77 14.86 -10.97
CA GLN A 29 15.74 14.16 -10.12
C GLN A 29 16.81 15.11 -9.55
N GLY A 30 17.25 16.11 -10.33
CA GLY A 30 18.14 17.16 -9.85
C GLY A 30 17.50 18.06 -8.77
N GLY A 31 16.19 18.34 -8.88
CA GLY A 31 15.46 19.14 -7.89
C GLY A 31 15.33 18.44 -6.52
N ALA A 32 15.05 17.14 -6.51
CA ALA A 32 14.90 16.36 -5.29
C ALA A 32 16.23 16.23 -4.52
N ALA A 33 17.33 15.87 -5.20
CA ALA A 33 18.65 15.76 -4.58
C ALA A 33 19.18 17.13 -4.08
N VAL A 34 18.88 18.22 -4.79
CA VAL A 34 19.21 19.58 -4.35
C VAL A 34 18.37 19.99 -3.14
N ALA A 35 17.07 19.65 -3.11
CA ALA A 35 16.20 19.92 -1.97
C ALA A 35 16.59 19.12 -0.72
N GLU A 36 17.00 17.87 -0.88
CA GLU A 36 17.53 17.01 0.18
C GLU A 36 18.83 17.58 0.78
N GLY A 37 19.75 18.01 -0.09
CA GLY A 37 20.97 18.73 0.33
C GLY A 37 20.68 20.04 1.07
N GLN A 38 19.63 20.76 0.68
CA GLN A 38 19.19 21.99 1.37
C GLN A 38 18.58 21.70 2.75
N ALA A 39 17.77 20.64 2.90
CA ALA A 39 17.19 20.25 4.18
C ALA A 39 18.28 19.86 5.19
N ALA A 40 19.27 19.06 4.76
CA ALA A 40 20.42 18.69 5.58
C ALA A 40 21.27 19.91 5.98
N ALA A 41 21.51 20.84 5.05
CA ALA A 41 22.26 22.08 5.34
C ALA A 41 21.52 23.01 6.32
N HIS A 42 20.19 23.12 6.18
CA HIS A 42 19.35 23.86 7.09
C HIS A 42 19.37 23.23 8.50
N MET A 43 19.24 21.92 8.58
CA MET A 43 19.30 21.18 9.85
C MET A 43 20.65 21.36 10.56
N ARG A 44 21.75 21.32 9.81
CA ARG A 44 23.10 21.60 10.35
C ARG A 44 23.20 23.01 10.93
N THR A 45 22.62 23.99 10.25
CA THR A 45 22.60 25.39 10.73
C THR A 45 21.81 25.51 12.03
N LEU A 46 20.65 24.85 12.12
CA LEU A 46 19.82 24.84 13.32
C LEU A 46 20.50 24.11 14.49
N ASN A 47 21.17 22.97 14.23
CA ASN A 47 21.99 22.28 15.22
C ASN A 47 23.07 23.20 15.79
N ASN A 48 23.85 23.86 14.93
CA ASN A 48 24.91 24.77 15.35
C ASN A 48 24.37 25.98 16.13
N SER A 49 23.21 26.52 15.73
CA SER A 49 22.55 27.60 16.43
C SER A 49 22.17 27.20 17.86
N LEU A 50 21.56 26.02 18.03
CA LEU A 50 21.17 25.52 19.35
C LEU A 50 22.38 25.15 20.21
N LEU A 51 23.43 24.58 19.64
CA LEU A 51 24.69 24.32 20.35
C LEU A 51 25.36 25.60 20.82
N ASN A 52 25.32 26.68 20.03
CA ASN A 52 25.83 28.00 20.44
C ASN A 52 25.01 28.58 21.60
N LEU A 53 23.67 28.52 21.52
CA LEU A 53 22.78 28.96 22.60
C LEU A 53 22.98 28.15 23.88
N HIS A 54 23.23 26.84 23.75
CA HIS A 54 23.61 25.97 24.86
C HIS A 54 24.94 26.40 25.50
N GLY A 55 25.96 26.67 24.70
CA GLY A 55 27.25 27.20 25.17
C GLY A 55 27.13 28.55 25.88
N GLN A 56 26.32 29.47 25.34
CA GLN A 56 26.02 30.77 25.98
C GLN A 56 25.30 30.58 27.32
N MET A 57 24.35 29.64 27.39
CA MET A 57 23.62 29.33 28.62
C MET A 57 24.53 28.80 29.73
N GLN A 58 25.63 28.10 29.39
CA GLN A 58 26.59 27.62 30.40
C GLN A 58 27.28 28.76 31.17
N GLN A 59 27.38 29.95 30.57
CA GLN A 59 28.11 31.09 31.12
C GLN A 59 27.17 32.25 31.53
N ALA A 60 25.86 32.07 31.39
CA ALA A 60 24.88 33.14 31.54
C ALA A 60 24.60 33.49 33.00
N ASP A 61 24.49 34.79 33.30
CA ASP A 61 23.89 35.28 34.54
C ASP A 61 22.35 35.15 34.54
N VAL A 62 21.72 35.41 35.69
CA VAL A 62 20.27 35.25 35.87
C VAL A 62 19.44 36.09 34.89
N SER A 63 19.90 37.30 34.55
CA SER A 63 19.23 38.19 33.59
C SER A 63 19.33 37.68 32.15
N SER A 64 20.52 37.28 31.73
CA SER A 64 20.82 36.80 30.38
C SER A 64 20.16 35.44 30.11
N ALA A 65 20.05 34.59 31.13
CA ALA A 65 19.42 33.28 31.04
C ALA A 65 17.94 33.36 30.59
N ARG A 66 17.20 34.41 30.99
CA ARG A 66 15.80 34.56 30.58
C ARG A 66 15.68 34.82 29.07
N THR A 67 16.47 35.74 28.55
CA THR A 67 16.49 36.06 27.11
C THR A 67 16.96 34.87 26.29
N LEU A 68 18.03 34.19 26.74
CA LEU A 68 18.54 32.99 26.08
C LEU A 68 17.50 31.86 26.02
N ARG A 69 16.70 31.65 27.08
CA ARG A 69 15.61 30.67 27.05
C ARG A 69 14.54 31.02 26.00
N SER A 70 14.19 32.30 25.86
CA SER A 70 13.24 32.74 24.83
C SER A 70 13.80 32.50 23.42
N THR A 71 15.06 32.87 23.18
CA THR A 71 15.70 32.65 21.87
C THR A 71 15.86 31.17 21.55
N ALA A 72 16.27 30.36 22.53
CA ALA A 72 16.39 28.92 22.39
C ALA A 72 15.05 28.24 22.13
N SER A 73 13.95 28.70 22.74
CA SER A 73 12.62 28.15 22.46
C SER A 73 12.24 28.30 20.99
N ASN A 74 12.52 29.44 20.38
CA ASN A 74 12.30 29.65 18.94
C ASN A 74 13.21 28.76 18.08
N ALA A 75 14.50 28.67 18.44
CA ALA A 75 15.46 27.83 17.71
C ALA A 75 15.09 26.33 17.80
N ILE A 76 14.68 25.86 18.98
CA ILE A 76 14.22 24.49 19.20
C ILE A 76 12.94 24.23 18.39
N ALA A 77 11.98 25.17 18.35
CA ALA A 77 10.77 25.02 17.55
C ALA A 77 11.06 24.92 16.04
N GLN A 78 11.97 25.76 15.52
CA GLN A 78 12.41 25.68 14.13
C GLN A 78 13.11 24.35 13.83
N ARG A 79 13.98 23.92 14.75
CA ARG A 79 14.68 22.64 14.66
C ARG A 79 13.73 21.44 14.70
N ASN A 80 12.74 21.45 15.59
CA ASN A 80 11.70 20.45 15.68
C ASN A 80 10.97 20.29 14.33
N ALA A 81 10.49 21.40 13.76
CA ALA A 81 9.79 21.38 12.48
C ALA A 81 10.68 20.92 11.31
N ALA A 82 11.97 21.30 11.31
CA ALA A 82 12.92 20.86 10.30
C ALA A 82 13.26 19.37 10.43
N LEU A 83 13.44 18.87 11.66
CA LEU A 83 13.75 17.47 11.93
C LEU A 83 12.57 16.56 11.57
N ILE A 84 11.33 16.94 11.87
CA ILE A 84 10.13 16.18 11.43
C ILE A 84 10.12 16.01 9.91
N LYS A 85 10.35 17.08 9.15
CA LYS A 85 10.42 17.01 7.68
C LYS A 85 11.58 16.15 7.22
N LEU A 86 12.74 16.24 7.88
CA LEU A 86 13.89 15.42 7.52
C LEU A 86 13.62 13.94 7.80
N ILE A 87 12.97 13.59 8.91
CA ILE A 87 12.55 12.20 9.19
C ILE A 87 11.64 11.67 8.08
N GLN A 88 10.71 12.50 7.60
CA GLN A 88 9.74 12.10 6.56
C GLN A 88 10.39 11.82 5.20
N HIS A 89 11.47 12.54 4.86
CA HIS A 89 12.08 12.49 3.53
C HIS A 89 13.42 11.72 3.49
N ASP A 90 14.22 11.83 4.53
CA ASP A 90 15.51 11.15 4.69
C ASP A 90 15.72 10.78 6.18
N PRO A 91 15.09 9.69 6.65
CA PRO A 91 15.24 9.24 8.03
C PRO A 91 16.69 8.89 8.37
N ARG A 92 17.53 8.52 7.39
CA ARG A 92 18.94 8.23 7.61
C ARG A 92 19.73 9.51 7.92
N ALA A 93 19.54 10.59 7.16
CA ALA A 93 20.13 11.87 7.51
C ALA A 93 19.59 12.40 8.84
N ALA A 94 18.29 12.25 9.12
CA ALA A 94 17.71 12.67 10.40
C ALA A 94 18.43 12.02 11.60
N LEU A 95 18.70 10.71 11.54
CA LEU A 95 19.48 10.00 12.56
C LEU A 95 20.88 10.60 12.73
N SER A 96 21.56 10.92 11.62
CA SER A 96 22.90 11.52 11.65
C SER A 96 22.97 12.93 12.26
N PHE A 97 21.84 13.67 12.27
CA PHE A 97 21.72 15.00 12.87
C PHE A 97 21.12 14.99 14.28
N SER A 98 20.69 13.84 14.79
CA SER A 98 20.16 13.71 16.14
C SER A 98 21.23 14.00 17.19
N PHE A 99 20.85 14.66 18.27
CA PHE A 99 21.77 14.86 19.39
C PHE A 99 21.89 13.60 20.25
N SER A 100 23.01 13.49 20.98
CA SER A 100 23.18 12.39 21.93
C SER A 100 22.19 12.51 23.09
N PRO A 101 21.79 11.39 23.71
CA PRO A 101 20.90 11.40 24.89
C PRO A 101 21.39 12.32 26.02
N GLU A 102 22.71 12.40 26.24
CA GLU A 102 23.32 13.24 27.27
C GLU A 102 23.14 14.73 26.96
N LEU A 103 23.38 15.12 25.70
CA LEU A 103 23.17 16.50 25.27
C LEU A 103 21.69 16.88 25.35
N LEU A 104 20.78 15.98 24.96
CA LEU A 104 19.33 16.22 25.05
C LEU A 104 18.87 16.40 26.49
N SER A 105 19.38 15.59 27.42
CA SER A 105 19.09 15.75 28.85
C SER A 105 19.56 17.12 29.38
N ASP A 106 20.75 17.57 28.97
CA ASP A 106 21.29 18.86 29.40
C ASP A 106 20.57 20.05 28.74
N LEU A 107 20.20 19.93 27.46
CA LEU A 107 19.34 20.89 26.76
C LEU A 107 17.98 21.02 27.45
N ALA A 108 17.33 19.91 27.80
CA ALA A 108 16.04 19.90 28.49
C ALA A 108 16.12 20.59 29.86
N ALA A 109 17.19 20.33 30.63
CA ALA A 109 17.42 20.98 31.93
C ALA A 109 17.63 22.50 31.79
N LYS A 110 18.34 22.95 30.76
CA LYS A 110 18.63 24.37 30.50
C LYS A 110 17.44 25.13 29.89
N PHE A 111 16.64 24.45 29.07
CA PHE A 111 15.53 25.02 28.31
C PHE A 111 14.19 24.30 28.61
N PRO A 112 13.73 24.28 29.87
CA PRO A 112 12.61 23.44 30.29
C PRO A 112 11.28 23.75 29.59
N GLN A 113 11.07 24.99 29.15
CA GLN A 113 9.85 25.40 28.45
C GLN A 113 9.74 24.82 27.03
N ALA A 114 10.87 24.43 26.42
CA ALA A 114 10.92 23.87 25.08
C ALA A 114 11.37 22.40 25.09
N ALA A 115 11.51 21.78 26.27
CA ALA A 115 12.02 20.42 26.41
C ALA A 115 11.17 19.39 25.64
N THR A 116 9.85 19.58 25.57
CA THR A 116 8.93 18.69 24.84
C THR A 116 9.06 18.78 23.31
N LEU A 117 9.81 19.76 22.80
CA LEU A 117 10.08 19.94 21.38
C LEU A 117 11.42 19.32 20.96
N LEU A 118 12.24 18.90 21.91
CA LEU A 118 13.46 18.14 21.63
C LEU A 118 13.10 16.72 21.20
N GLU A 119 13.98 16.12 20.40
CA GLU A 119 13.88 14.70 20.06
C GLU A 119 14.22 13.81 21.27
N ALA A 120 13.82 12.55 21.20
CA ALA A 120 14.20 11.53 22.16
C ALA A 120 14.66 10.26 21.43
N HIS A 121 15.67 9.59 21.97
CA HIS A 121 16.03 8.23 21.57
C HIS A 121 15.10 7.27 22.29
N THR A 122 14.45 6.37 21.57
CA THR A 122 13.42 5.49 22.12
C THR A 122 13.45 4.12 21.47
N THR A 123 13.28 3.09 22.30
CA THR A 123 12.85 1.76 21.85
C THR A 123 11.39 1.61 22.22
N ALA A 124 10.56 1.31 21.23
CA ALA A 124 9.13 1.13 21.40
C ALA A 124 8.68 -0.22 20.84
N THR A 125 7.63 -0.78 21.42
CA THR A 125 7.01 -2.01 20.93
C THR A 125 5.50 -1.82 20.91
N GLY A 126 4.89 -2.16 19.78
CA GLY A 126 3.46 -1.99 19.55
C GLY A 126 3.04 -2.79 18.32
N LYS A 127 1.77 -2.65 17.94
CA LYS A 127 1.28 -3.24 16.70
C LYS A 127 1.49 -2.26 15.55
N ALA A 128 2.01 -2.75 14.44
CA ALA A 128 2.15 -1.99 13.22
C ALA A 128 0.79 -1.82 12.52
N GLU A 129 0.57 -0.66 11.94
CA GLU A 129 -0.54 -0.35 11.04
C GLU A 129 0.04 0.11 9.72
N HIS A 130 -0.48 -0.47 8.63
CA HIS A 130 -0.06 -0.11 7.30
C HIS A 130 -1.18 0.61 6.57
N TRP A 131 -0.95 1.87 6.24
CA TRP A 131 -1.89 2.69 5.48
C TRP A 131 -1.32 2.96 4.09
N ILE A 132 -2.18 2.89 3.07
CA ILE A 132 -1.86 3.33 1.70
C ILE A 132 -2.78 4.49 1.35
N ALA A 133 -2.18 5.60 0.92
CA ALA A 133 -2.88 6.75 0.37
C ALA A 133 -2.74 6.80 -1.15
N ASP A 134 -3.85 6.84 -1.86
CA ASP A 134 -3.88 6.78 -3.32
C ASP A 134 -4.38 8.08 -3.92
N TYR A 135 -3.54 8.69 -4.77
CA TYR A 135 -3.79 10.01 -5.32
C TYR A 135 -4.58 9.97 -6.63
N PRO A 136 -5.26 11.07 -7.00
CA PRO A 136 -6.14 11.14 -8.16
C PRO A 136 -5.55 10.57 -9.46
N GLY A 137 -6.38 9.80 -10.17
CA GLY A 137 -6.02 9.15 -11.43
C GLY A 137 -5.03 7.99 -11.28
N PHE A 138 -4.79 7.53 -10.05
CA PHE A 138 -3.92 6.42 -9.68
C PHE A 138 -2.50 6.61 -10.23
N LYS A 139 -1.99 7.85 -10.20
CA LYS A 139 -0.65 8.19 -10.70
C LYS A 139 0.46 8.11 -9.67
N SER A 140 0.13 8.25 -8.39
CA SER A 140 1.07 8.15 -7.28
C SER A 140 0.37 7.64 -6.03
N SER A 141 1.12 6.99 -5.16
CA SER A 141 0.65 6.51 -3.86
C SER A 141 1.62 6.92 -2.76
N GLN A 142 1.22 6.70 -1.51
CA GLN A 142 2.11 6.78 -0.35
C GLN A 142 1.84 5.62 0.61
N SER A 143 2.88 4.82 0.87
CA SER A 143 2.91 3.84 1.97
C SER A 143 3.22 4.56 3.29
N ILE A 144 2.42 4.29 4.32
CA ILE A 144 2.51 4.95 5.63
C ILE A 144 2.44 3.87 6.71
N TRP A 145 3.55 3.70 7.44
CA TRP A 145 3.62 2.81 8.59
C TRP A 145 3.40 3.57 9.88
N ARG A 146 2.50 3.08 10.72
CA ARG A 146 2.23 3.65 12.04
C ARG A 146 2.31 2.58 13.11
N MET A 147 2.51 3.00 14.35
CA MET A 147 2.47 2.10 15.50
C MET A 147 1.89 2.81 16.72
N ASN A 148 0.90 2.20 17.34
CA ASN A 148 0.31 2.70 18.57
C ASN A 148 1.06 2.16 19.80
N VAL A 149 1.57 3.07 20.63
CA VAL A 149 2.39 2.80 21.83
C VAL A 149 1.88 3.65 22.99
N GLY A 150 1.34 3.01 24.03
CA GLY A 150 0.90 3.71 25.25
C GLY A 150 -0.14 4.80 25.04
N GLY A 151 -1.00 4.69 24.02
CA GLY A 151 -2.00 5.70 23.66
C GLY A 151 -1.49 6.80 22.73
N HIS A 152 -0.24 6.73 22.28
CA HIS A 152 0.35 7.63 21.29
C HIS A 152 0.65 6.88 20.00
N SER A 153 0.43 7.55 18.85
CA SER A 153 0.77 6.99 17.54
C SER A 153 2.12 7.50 17.10
N LEU A 154 2.99 6.59 16.66
CA LEU A 154 4.26 6.89 16.02
C LEU A 154 4.12 6.67 14.51
N ASP A 155 4.53 7.66 13.72
CA ASP A 155 4.68 7.57 12.27
C ASP A 155 6.11 7.07 12.00
N LEU A 156 6.23 5.87 11.43
CA LEU A 156 7.50 5.15 11.30
C LEU A 156 8.14 5.44 9.93
N HIS A 157 9.39 5.91 9.96
CA HIS A 157 10.20 6.16 8.77
C HIS A 157 11.50 5.36 8.85
N PHE A 158 11.61 4.30 8.05
CA PHE A 158 12.70 3.33 8.16
C PHE A 158 13.98 3.77 7.44
N ALA A 159 15.06 4.00 8.19
CA ALA A 159 16.35 4.38 7.62
C ALA A 159 17.07 3.24 6.88
N ALA A 160 16.72 1.99 7.17
CA ALA A 160 17.28 0.79 6.55
C ALA A 160 16.32 0.10 5.56
N GLY A 161 15.21 0.75 5.21
CA GLY A 161 14.10 0.14 4.46
C GLY A 161 13.08 -0.55 5.37
N GLU A 162 11.88 -0.77 4.86
CA GLU A 162 10.80 -1.45 5.58
C GLU A 162 11.18 -2.91 5.90
N PRO A 163 10.80 -3.46 7.08
CA PRO A 163 11.10 -4.85 7.41
C PRO A 163 10.41 -5.81 6.45
N SER A 164 11.14 -6.84 6.01
CA SER A 164 10.54 -7.87 5.15
C SER A 164 9.38 -8.57 5.86
N ASN A 165 8.29 -8.79 5.13
CA ASN A 165 7.07 -9.42 5.62
C ASN A 165 6.36 -8.70 6.79
N LEU A 166 6.65 -7.42 7.04
CA LEU A 166 5.83 -6.63 7.96
C LEU A 166 4.40 -6.53 7.41
N LYS A 167 3.42 -6.75 8.28
CA LYS A 167 1.99 -6.62 7.97
C LYS A 167 1.31 -5.84 9.10
N SER A 168 0.15 -5.27 8.81
CA SER A 168 -0.73 -4.73 9.85
C SER A 168 -0.98 -5.77 10.96
N ASP A 169 -1.15 -5.30 12.19
CA ASP A 169 -1.30 -6.07 13.42
C ASP A 169 -0.08 -6.89 13.88
N HIS A 170 1.00 -6.98 13.09
CA HIS A 170 2.26 -7.57 13.58
C HIS A 170 2.79 -6.77 14.77
N ALA A 171 3.22 -7.47 15.81
CA ALA A 171 3.98 -6.85 16.89
C ALA A 171 5.36 -6.45 16.33
N LEU A 172 5.68 -5.17 16.42
CA LEU A 172 6.90 -4.58 15.91
C LEU A 172 7.63 -3.90 17.06
N GLN A 173 8.91 -4.23 17.22
CA GLN A 173 9.82 -3.45 18.04
C GLN A 173 10.64 -2.55 17.13
N VAL A 174 10.71 -1.26 17.46
CA VAL A 174 11.51 -0.26 16.74
C VAL A 174 12.42 0.47 17.72
N THR A 175 13.63 0.80 17.27
CA THR A 175 14.55 1.69 17.99
C THR A 175 14.98 2.81 17.05
N GLY A 176 15.06 4.03 17.59
CA GLY A 176 15.45 5.20 16.82
C GLY A 176 15.15 6.51 17.53
N VAL A 177 14.96 7.57 16.75
CA VAL A 177 14.80 8.95 17.24
C VAL A 177 13.39 9.43 16.94
N VAL A 178 12.66 9.86 17.97
CA VAL A 178 11.29 10.39 17.90
C VAL A 178 11.26 11.90 18.15
N VAL A 179 10.46 12.61 17.36
CA VAL A 179 10.12 14.02 17.58
C VAL A 179 8.65 14.25 17.21
N GLY A 180 7.84 14.67 18.18
CA GLY A 180 6.38 14.67 18.00
C GLY A 180 5.87 13.23 17.79
N SER A 181 5.13 12.99 16.71
CA SER A 181 4.73 11.64 16.29
C SER A 181 5.72 10.96 15.34
N ALA A 182 6.64 11.71 14.72
CA ALA A 182 7.53 11.17 13.69
C ALA A 182 8.72 10.45 14.33
N MET A 183 8.98 9.21 13.89
CA MET A 183 10.12 8.42 14.31
C MET A 183 10.99 8.05 13.11
N ALA A 184 12.25 8.48 13.12
CA ALA A 184 13.27 7.87 12.27
C ALA A 184 13.68 6.55 12.93
N VAL A 185 13.34 5.45 12.28
CA VAL A 185 13.61 4.09 12.74
C VAL A 185 15.01 3.69 12.28
N GLU A 186 15.90 3.47 13.24
CA GLU A 186 17.26 2.98 13.01
C GLU A 186 17.28 1.46 12.87
N THR A 187 16.60 0.76 13.79
CA THR A 187 16.45 -0.69 13.76
C THR A 187 15.02 -1.09 14.03
N SER A 188 14.61 -2.22 13.47
CA SER A 188 13.27 -2.77 13.64
C SER A 188 13.29 -4.30 13.60
N VAL A 189 12.43 -4.91 14.40
CA VAL A 189 12.30 -6.36 14.53
C VAL A 189 10.83 -6.72 14.66
N VAL A 190 10.34 -7.58 13.75
CA VAL A 190 9.02 -8.20 13.89
C VAL A 190 9.07 -9.20 15.04
N VAL A 191 8.31 -8.95 16.10
CA VAL A 191 8.23 -9.81 17.27
C VAL A 191 7.28 -10.96 16.94
N GLN A 192 7.84 -12.15 16.68
CA GLN A 192 7.02 -13.35 16.49
C GLN A 192 6.23 -13.63 17.76
N THR A 193 4.91 -13.46 17.70
CA THR A 193 4.03 -14.05 18.69
C THR A 193 3.87 -15.52 18.28
N GLY A 194 4.44 -16.43 19.08
CA GLY A 194 4.22 -17.86 18.87
C GLY A 194 2.73 -18.19 18.86
N PRO A 195 2.29 -19.29 18.23
CA PRO A 195 0.89 -19.68 18.28
C PRO A 195 0.49 -19.81 19.74
N VAL A 196 -0.52 -19.04 20.17
CA VAL A 196 -1.28 -19.38 21.36
C VAL A 196 -1.85 -20.75 21.04
N SER A 197 -1.33 -21.77 21.69
CA SER A 197 -1.90 -23.10 21.65
C SER A 197 -3.35 -22.92 22.10
N SER A 198 -4.28 -23.01 21.15
CA SER A 198 -5.62 -23.46 21.50
C SER A 198 -5.38 -24.78 22.23
N LEU A 199 -5.85 -24.86 23.47
CA LEU A 199 -5.96 -26.13 24.17
C LEU A 199 -6.88 -26.98 23.31
N ALA A 200 -6.28 -27.76 22.42
CA ALA A 200 -6.95 -28.80 21.70
C ALA A 200 -7.53 -29.73 22.76
N ASP A 201 -8.84 -29.96 22.64
CA ASP A 201 -9.58 -30.98 23.38
C ASP A 201 -8.74 -32.25 23.48
N SER A 202 -8.21 -32.50 24.67
CA SER A 202 -7.62 -33.78 24.98
C SER A 202 -8.78 -34.74 25.26
N PRO A 203 -8.90 -35.86 24.53
CA PRO A 203 -9.93 -36.84 24.81
C PRO A 203 -9.63 -37.48 26.17
N LEU A 204 -10.57 -37.36 27.10
CA LEU A 204 -10.53 -38.02 28.40
C LEU A 204 -10.31 -39.54 28.23
N PRO A 205 -9.31 -40.16 28.89
CA PRO A 205 -9.30 -41.59 29.06
C PRO A 205 -10.21 -41.97 30.23
N TYR A 206 -11.19 -42.80 29.90
CA TYR A 206 -12.05 -43.50 30.84
C TYR A 206 -11.25 -44.60 31.56
N ALA A 207 -11.01 -44.48 32.86
CA ALA A 207 -10.93 -45.59 33.83
C ALA A 207 -10.58 -45.11 35.24
N GLY A 208 -11.23 -45.70 36.25
CA GLY A 208 -10.56 -45.94 37.54
C GLY A 208 -11.25 -45.38 38.78
N ASN A 209 -12.16 -46.18 39.33
CA ASN A 209 -12.65 -46.10 40.71
C ASN A 209 -11.50 -45.98 41.73
N SER A 210 -11.53 -44.98 42.61
CA SER A 210 -11.09 -45.14 44.00
C SER A 210 -11.57 -44.00 44.90
N ARG A 211 -11.93 -44.40 46.11
CA ARG A 211 -12.69 -43.67 47.13
C ARG A 211 -11.87 -42.59 47.86
N SER A 212 -12.62 -41.79 48.62
CA SER A 212 -12.26 -41.03 49.83
C SER A 212 -11.44 -39.75 49.66
N ALA A 213 -12.03 -38.60 49.97
CA ALA A 213 -11.95 -38.01 51.31
C ALA A 213 -12.89 -36.80 51.43
N ILE A 214 -13.56 -36.74 52.58
CA ILE A 214 -14.58 -35.78 52.97
C ILE A 214 -13.87 -34.54 53.50
N TRP A 215 -14.14 -33.36 52.94
CA TRP A 215 -13.88 -32.08 53.59
C TRP A 215 -15.05 -31.12 53.33
N GLN A 216 -15.91 -31.00 54.33
CA GLN A 216 -17.00 -30.03 54.38
C GLN A 216 -16.44 -28.65 54.69
N TRP A 217 -16.82 -27.64 53.90
CA TRP A 217 -16.77 -26.22 54.28
C TRP A 217 -18.17 -25.63 54.11
N PRO A 218 -18.60 -24.72 55.02
CA PRO A 218 -19.99 -24.35 55.18
C PRO A 218 -20.46 -23.35 54.11
N MET A 219 -21.66 -23.60 53.57
CA MET A 219 -22.45 -22.65 52.80
C MET A 219 -22.72 -21.39 53.64
N TRP A 220 -22.27 -20.23 53.15
CA TRP A 220 -22.86 -18.94 53.49
C TRP A 220 -23.13 -18.17 52.19
N LEU A 221 -24.41 -17.85 52.01
CA LEU A 221 -24.98 -16.75 51.22
C LEU A 221 -24.19 -16.25 49.99
N MET A 222 -24.62 -16.68 48.80
CA MET A 222 -24.56 -15.83 47.61
C MET A 222 -25.98 -15.65 47.09
N ALA A 223 -26.48 -14.42 47.26
CA ALA A 223 -27.67 -13.92 46.64
C ALA A 223 -27.55 -14.07 45.11
N GLY A 224 -28.63 -14.54 44.49
CA GLY A 224 -28.72 -14.73 43.04
C GLY A 224 -28.58 -13.40 42.31
N PHE A 225 -27.39 -13.14 41.78
CA PHE A 225 -27.25 -12.28 40.62
C PHE A 225 -27.64 -13.10 39.39
N VAL A 226 -28.83 -12.83 38.88
CA VAL A 226 -29.20 -13.20 37.51
C VAL A 226 -28.28 -12.37 36.62
N PHE A 227 -27.16 -12.96 36.16
CA PHE A 227 -26.43 -12.40 35.04
C PHE A 227 -27.36 -12.48 33.84
N ALA A 228 -27.84 -11.33 33.37
CA ALA A 228 -28.40 -11.24 32.04
C ALA A 228 -27.34 -11.81 31.09
N ALA A 229 -27.68 -12.86 30.35
CA ALA A 229 -26.80 -13.39 29.31
C ALA A 229 -26.56 -12.26 28.31
N VAL A 230 -25.36 -11.68 28.35
CA VAL A 230 -24.91 -10.81 27.27
C VAL A 230 -24.78 -11.72 26.07
N SER A 231 -25.65 -11.56 25.07
CA SER A 231 -25.50 -12.25 23.80
C SER A 231 -24.12 -11.88 23.24
N THR A 232 -23.17 -12.80 23.35
CA THR A 232 -21.92 -12.74 22.62
C THR A 232 -22.27 -12.98 21.15
N TYR A 233 -22.54 -11.91 20.41
CA TYR A 233 -22.57 -11.99 18.96
C TYR A 233 -21.17 -12.43 18.52
N ALA A 234 -21.08 -13.57 17.84
CA ALA A 234 -19.84 -13.98 17.20
C ALA A 234 -19.42 -12.86 16.25
N GLN A 235 -18.24 -12.28 16.48
CA GLN A 235 -17.62 -11.38 15.51
C GLN A 235 -17.55 -12.12 14.17
N ASN A 236 -17.95 -11.47 13.08
CA ASN A 236 -17.72 -12.04 11.76
C ASN A 236 -16.20 -12.19 11.58
N SER A 237 -15.74 -13.41 11.38
CA SER A 237 -14.33 -13.68 11.09
C SER A 237 -13.99 -13.08 9.74
N CYS A 238 -12.98 -12.22 9.70
CA CYS A 238 -12.53 -11.63 8.45
C CYS A 238 -11.93 -12.69 7.52
N SER A 239 -12.24 -12.54 6.24
CA SER A 239 -12.00 -13.53 5.19
C SER A 239 -11.90 -12.79 3.86
N THR A 240 -11.14 -13.31 2.91
CA THR A 240 -11.12 -12.82 1.53
C THR A 240 -12.24 -13.42 0.66
N LYS A 241 -12.95 -14.42 1.20
CA LYS A 241 -14.05 -15.17 0.56
C LYS A 241 -15.38 -15.01 1.28
N GLY A 242 -16.45 -15.38 0.60
CA GLY A 242 -17.81 -15.25 1.08
C GLY A 242 -18.29 -13.81 1.06
N VAL A 243 -19.44 -13.59 1.70
CA VAL A 243 -20.05 -12.27 1.81
C VAL A 243 -19.20 -11.38 2.71
N GLN A 244 -18.67 -10.31 2.13
CA GLN A 244 -18.00 -9.24 2.84
C GLN A 244 -19.07 -8.27 3.36
N ASN A 245 -19.32 -8.28 4.67
CA ASN A 245 -20.31 -7.42 5.28
C ASN A 245 -19.76 -5.99 5.39
N THR A 246 -20.31 -5.08 4.60
CA THR A 246 -19.80 -3.72 4.39
C THR A 246 -20.71 -2.63 4.96
N ALA A 247 -20.18 -1.81 5.87
CA ALA A 247 -20.81 -0.56 6.29
C ALA A 247 -20.24 0.60 5.46
N VAL A 248 -21.12 1.36 4.81
CA VAL A 248 -20.75 2.60 4.12
C VAL A 248 -21.24 3.77 4.97
N LEU A 249 -20.32 4.57 5.49
CA LEU A 249 -20.61 5.68 6.40
C LEU A 249 -20.41 7.00 5.64
N LEU A 250 -21.49 7.73 5.39
CA LEU A 250 -21.42 9.07 4.82
C LEU A 250 -21.13 10.08 5.93
N VAL A 251 -20.28 11.08 5.65
CA VAL A 251 -19.85 12.06 6.64
C VAL A 251 -20.10 13.48 6.16
N ASN A 252 -20.71 14.30 7.01
CA ASN A 252 -20.64 15.75 6.91
C ASN A 252 -19.61 16.26 7.92
N PHE A 253 -18.90 17.32 7.57
CA PHE A 253 -18.32 18.22 8.56
C PHE A 253 -19.32 19.33 8.88
N SER A 254 -19.23 19.94 10.05
CA SER A 254 -20.17 21.02 10.44
C SER A 254 -20.14 22.23 9.50
N ASP A 255 -19.05 22.39 8.74
CA ASP A 255 -18.78 23.46 7.79
C ASP A 255 -18.80 23.01 6.31
N ILE A 256 -18.80 21.70 6.03
CA ILE A 256 -18.79 21.14 4.67
C ILE A 256 -19.68 19.89 4.62
N ALA A 257 -20.73 19.93 3.79
CA ALA A 257 -21.59 18.77 3.57
C ALA A 257 -21.03 17.84 2.48
N THR A 258 -21.25 16.53 2.61
CA THR A 258 -20.95 15.58 1.55
C THR A 258 -21.86 15.76 0.35
N THR A 259 -21.28 15.57 -0.83
CA THR A 259 -21.99 15.47 -2.10
C THR A 259 -22.53 14.06 -2.36
N ALA A 260 -22.03 13.04 -1.65
CA ALA A 260 -22.45 11.64 -1.83
C ALA A 260 -23.93 11.44 -1.44
N VAL A 261 -24.69 10.84 -2.35
CA VAL A 261 -26.10 10.50 -2.11
C VAL A 261 -26.20 9.04 -1.66
N PRO A 262 -26.98 8.71 -0.60
CA PRO A 262 -27.08 7.33 -0.12
C PRO A 262 -27.46 6.30 -1.18
N ALA A 263 -28.38 6.66 -2.09
CA ALA A 263 -28.82 5.76 -3.15
C ALA A 263 -27.73 5.51 -4.21
N THR A 264 -26.92 6.51 -4.57
CA THR A 264 -25.81 6.35 -5.53
C THR A 264 -24.65 5.60 -4.91
N ALA A 265 -24.37 5.83 -3.62
CA ALA A 265 -23.43 5.02 -2.87
C ALA A 265 -23.89 3.56 -2.79
N TYR A 266 -25.17 3.32 -2.45
CA TYR A 266 -25.70 1.96 -2.37
C TYR A 266 -25.58 1.23 -3.72
N SER A 267 -25.89 1.90 -4.83
CA SER A 267 -25.80 1.27 -6.15
C SER A 267 -24.35 0.97 -6.56
N ALA A 268 -23.40 1.87 -6.28
CA ALA A 268 -21.98 1.66 -6.55
C ALA A 268 -21.38 0.51 -5.71
N PHE A 269 -21.85 0.29 -4.49
CA PHE A 269 -21.36 -0.79 -3.63
C PHE A 269 -22.04 -2.14 -3.90
N PHE A 270 -23.37 -2.17 -4.02
CA PHE A 270 -24.15 -3.40 -3.82
C PHE A 270 -25.04 -3.81 -5.00
N ASP A 271 -25.51 -2.86 -5.81
CA ASP A 271 -26.47 -3.16 -6.87
C ASP A 271 -25.76 -3.77 -8.08
N THR A 272 -26.02 -5.06 -8.36
CA THR A 272 -25.50 -5.77 -9.54
C THR A 272 -26.47 -5.80 -10.72
N SER A 273 -27.67 -5.21 -10.56
CA SER A 273 -28.76 -5.27 -11.56
C SER A 273 -28.76 -4.10 -12.54
N THR A 274 -28.29 -2.92 -12.12
CA THR A 274 -28.38 -1.69 -12.91
C THR A 274 -27.03 -1.17 -13.43
N GLY A 275 -25.97 -1.97 -13.35
CA GLY A 275 -24.63 -1.60 -13.79
C GLY A 275 -23.55 -2.26 -12.94
N ARG A 276 -22.32 -1.74 -13.06
CA ARG A 276 -21.17 -2.22 -12.29
C ARG A 276 -21.25 -1.76 -10.83
N SER A 277 -20.76 -2.60 -9.93
CA SER A 277 -20.68 -2.31 -8.50
C SER A 277 -19.49 -3.02 -7.87
N LEU A 278 -19.08 -2.63 -6.67
CA LEU A 278 -18.04 -3.35 -5.93
C LEU A 278 -18.42 -4.84 -5.74
N SER A 279 -19.68 -5.11 -5.38
CA SER A 279 -20.17 -6.48 -5.24
C SER A 279 -20.09 -7.27 -6.55
N GLY A 280 -20.45 -6.65 -7.68
CA GLY A 280 -20.32 -7.28 -8.98
C GLY A 280 -18.86 -7.51 -9.39
N TYR A 281 -17.97 -6.55 -9.09
CA TYR A 281 -16.54 -6.66 -9.38
C TYR A 281 -15.95 -7.84 -8.63
N TRP A 282 -16.18 -7.94 -7.32
CA TRP A 282 -15.70 -9.07 -6.53
C TRP A 282 -16.31 -10.39 -6.98
N GLN A 283 -17.59 -10.43 -7.36
CA GLN A 283 -18.20 -11.66 -7.88
C GLN A 283 -17.53 -12.13 -9.17
N GLU A 284 -17.26 -11.24 -10.13
CA GLU A 284 -16.57 -11.59 -11.37
C GLU A 284 -15.11 -11.95 -11.13
N ALA A 285 -14.37 -11.11 -10.40
CA ALA A 285 -12.95 -11.30 -10.10
C ALA A 285 -12.66 -12.59 -9.31
N SER A 286 -13.60 -13.04 -8.47
CA SER A 286 -13.42 -14.18 -7.57
C SER A 286 -14.09 -15.47 -8.05
N TYR A 287 -14.63 -15.51 -9.26
CA TYR A 287 -15.40 -16.67 -9.76
C TYR A 287 -16.63 -16.99 -8.89
N GLY A 288 -17.28 -15.95 -8.37
CA GLY A 288 -18.46 -16.03 -7.50
C GLY A 288 -18.16 -16.37 -6.04
N GLN A 289 -16.88 -16.44 -5.63
CA GLN A 289 -16.51 -16.79 -4.25
C GLN A 289 -16.68 -15.64 -3.27
N THR A 290 -16.68 -14.39 -3.74
CA THR A 290 -16.69 -13.18 -2.91
C THR A 290 -17.70 -12.18 -3.43
N SER A 291 -18.42 -11.53 -2.52
CA SER A 291 -19.35 -10.44 -2.83
C SER A 291 -19.35 -9.41 -1.71
N ALA A 292 -19.83 -8.20 -1.99
CA ALA A 292 -20.09 -7.19 -0.97
C ALA A 292 -21.60 -7.18 -0.66
N ALA A 293 -21.96 -7.11 0.62
CA ALA A 293 -23.34 -6.90 1.06
C ALA A 293 -23.36 -6.01 2.29
N GLY A 294 -24.38 -5.15 2.42
CA GLY A 294 -24.47 -4.26 3.55
C GLY A 294 -25.38 -3.08 3.31
N ASN A 295 -25.07 -1.94 3.94
CA ASN A 295 -25.93 -0.77 3.87
C ASN A 295 -25.13 0.54 3.95
N VAL A 296 -25.79 1.62 3.53
CA VAL A 296 -25.29 3.00 3.61
C VAL A 296 -25.94 3.70 4.79
N PHE A 297 -25.14 4.38 5.60
CA PHE A 297 -25.55 5.07 6.82
C PHE A 297 -25.12 6.54 6.79
N GLY A 298 -25.85 7.36 7.56
CA GLY A 298 -25.59 8.80 7.65
C GLY A 298 -26.34 9.63 6.61
N PRO A 299 -25.90 10.87 6.33
CA PRO A 299 -24.61 11.42 6.76
C PRO A 299 -24.53 11.70 8.27
N PHE A 300 -23.40 11.35 8.88
CA PHE A 300 -23.06 11.72 10.26
C PHE A 300 -22.33 13.05 10.26
N THR A 301 -22.79 14.02 11.04
CA THR A 301 -22.12 15.33 11.16
C THR A 301 -21.06 15.28 12.24
N LEU A 302 -19.81 15.50 11.84
CA LEU A 302 -18.65 15.62 12.73
C LEU A 302 -18.32 17.09 13.01
N GLY A 303 -17.19 17.35 13.69
CA GLY A 303 -16.68 18.70 13.89
C GLY A 303 -16.35 19.42 12.58
N ALA A 304 -15.87 20.66 12.68
CA ALA A 304 -15.44 21.41 11.50
C ALA A 304 -14.30 20.68 10.80
N SER A 305 -14.26 20.71 9.47
CA SER A 305 -13.26 20.06 8.62
C SER A 305 -11.82 20.43 9.03
N THR A 306 -11.63 21.68 9.46
CA THR A 306 -10.35 22.22 9.98
C THR A 306 -9.87 21.60 11.28
N SER A 307 -10.71 20.81 11.97
CA SER A 307 -10.32 20.02 13.15
C SER A 307 -9.54 18.76 12.76
N TYR A 308 -9.55 18.39 11.47
CA TYR A 308 -8.90 17.22 10.91
C TYR A 308 -7.79 17.65 9.96
N ASN A 309 -6.72 16.85 9.92
CA ASN A 309 -5.63 17.02 8.97
C ASN A 309 -5.04 15.65 8.61
N CYS A 310 -4.04 15.64 7.73
CA CYS A 310 -3.51 14.40 7.18
C CYS A 310 -2.71 13.56 8.18
N SER A 311 -2.42 14.05 9.39
CA SER A 311 -1.84 13.25 10.48
C SER A 311 -2.89 12.79 11.51
N THR A 312 -4.00 13.52 11.68
CA THR A 312 -5.06 13.15 12.63
C THR A 312 -6.11 12.22 12.02
N ILE A 313 -6.20 12.12 10.70
CA ILE A 313 -7.20 11.30 9.99
C ILE A 313 -7.21 9.82 10.42
N PHE A 314 -6.05 9.24 10.65
CA PHE A 314 -5.92 7.82 10.96
C PHE A 314 -6.58 7.41 12.29
N ASN A 315 -6.54 8.30 13.29
CA ASN A 315 -6.99 7.98 14.65
C ASN A 315 -8.22 8.81 15.05
N GLN A 316 -8.14 10.13 14.89
CA GLN A 316 -9.20 11.03 15.36
C GLN A 316 -10.43 10.93 14.46
N LEU A 317 -10.26 11.03 13.13
CA LEU A 317 -11.41 10.92 12.22
C LEU A 317 -12.06 9.54 12.32
N ALA A 318 -11.25 8.46 12.36
CA ALA A 318 -11.72 7.10 12.58
C ALA A 318 -12.56 7.00 13.86
N ASN A 319 -12.03 7.49 14.99
CA ASN A 319 -12.75 7.44 16.25
C ASN A 319 -14.05 8.25 16.22
N ASP A 320 -14.03 9.46 15.67
CA ASP A 320 -15.19 10.36 15.64
C ASP A 320 -16.31 9.81 14.74
N VAL A 321 -15.98 9.31 13.55
CA VAL A 321 -16.99 8.74 12.63
C VAL A 321 -17.61 7.46 13.17
N LEU A 322 -16.80 6.57 13.74
CA LEU A 322 -17.30 5.30 14.28
C LEU A 322 -18.13 5.55 15.55
N THR A 323 -17.75 6.51 16.38
CA THR A 323 -18.54 6.94 17.54
C THR A 323 -19.88 7.55 17.10
N ALA A 324 -19.88 8.41 16.09
CA ALA A 324 -21.10 9.00 15.55
C ALA A 324 -22.03 7.95 14.92
N ALA A 325 -21.47 6.95 14.23
CA ALA A 325 -22.24 5.84 13.66
C ALA A 325 -22.92 5.00 14.75
N VAL A 326 -22.20 4.62 15.80
CA VAL A 326 -22.77 3.88 16.94
C VAL A 326 -23.83 4.71 17.68
N ALA A 327 -23.58 6.01 17.89
CA ALA A 327 -24.56 6.92 18.48
C ALA A 327 -25.83 7.05 17.61
N GLY A 328 -25.68 6.96 16.29
CA GLY A 328 -26.77 6.88 15.31
C GLY A 328 -27.48 5.52 15.22
N GLY A 329 -27.09 4.55 16.06
CA GLY A 329 -27.72 3.23 16.12
C GLY A 329 -27.13 2.17 15.18
N VAL A 330 -25.98 2.45 14.53
CA VAL A 330 -25.31 1.47 13.67
C VAL A 330 -24.59 0.43 14.53
N ASN A 331 -24.96 -0.84 14.39
CA ASN A 331 -24.23 -1.94 14.99
C ASN A 331 -23.01 -2.29 14.12
N LEU A 332 -21.86 -1.67 14.38
CA LEU A 332 -20.65 -1.90 13.59
C LEU A 332 -20.05 -3.30 13.75
N GLN A 333 -20.39 -4.02 14.82
CA GLN A 333 -19.80 -5.34 15.16
C GLN A 333 -20.18 -6.46 14.17
N ILE A 334 -21.16 -6.23 13.29
CA ILE A 334 -21.56 -7.20 12.25
C ILE A 334 -20.83 -6.99 10.92
N TYR A 335 -20.12 -5.88 10.77
CA TYR A 335 -19.45 -5.48 9.54
C TYR A 335 -17.95 -5.78 9.63
N SER A 336 -17.42 -6.46 8.62
CA SER A 336 -15.99 -6.74 8.48
C SER A 336 -15.28 -5.70 7.60
N ARG A 337 -16.04 -4.92 6.83
CA ARG A 337 -15.55 -3.87 5.94
C ARG A 337 -16.21 -2.54 6.27
N ILE A 338 -15.43 -1.47 6.45
CA ILE A 338 -15.95 -0.12 6.62
C ILE A 338 -15.38 0.77 5.51
N PHE A 339 -16.28 1.50 4.85
CA PHE A 339 -15.93 2.58 3.94
C PHE A 339 -16.52 3.87 4.49
N VAL A 340 -15.68 4.89 4.68
CA VAL A 340 -16.09 6.22 5.09
C VAL A 340 -16.01 7.13 3.87
N ILE A 341 -17.14 7.73 3.48
CA ILE A 341 -17.22 8.66 2.37
C ILE A 341 -17.34 10.07 2.93
N LEU A 342 -16.38 10.94 2.62
CA LEU A 342 -16.29 12.29 3.19
C LEU A 342 -15.92 13.36 2.16
N PRO A 343 -16.26 14.63 2.41
CA PRO A 343 -15.70 15.76 1.68
C PRO A 343 -14.17 15.78 1.71
N ASN A 344 -13.55 16.34 0.67
CA ASN A 344 -12.10 16.52 0.63
C ASN A 344 -11.62 17.45 1.76
N ILE A 345 -10.70 16.96 2.60
CA ILE A 345 -10.08 17.70 3.71
C ILE A 345 -8.69 18.27 3.38
N SER A 346 -8.39 18.48 2.09
CA SER A 346 -7.13 19.02 1.57
C SER A 346 -5.90 18.13 1.79
N CYS A 347 -6.08 16.80 1.86
CA CYS A 347 -4.97 15.84 1.93
C CYS A 347 -4.51 15.30 0.57
N GLY A 348 -5.24 15.60 -0.50
CA GLY A 348 -4.85 15.33 -1.88
C GLY A 348 -5.06 13.89 -2.35
N TRP A 349 -5.23 12.92 -1.46
CA TRP A 349 -5.61 11.55 -1.82
C TRP A 349 -7.07 11.47 -2.31
N ALA A 350 -7.35 10.48 -3.14
CA ALA A 350 -8.67 10.04 -3.59
C ALA A 350 -9.22 8.94 -2.66
N GLY A 351 -8.35 8.01 -2.28
CA GLY A 351 -8.62 6.98 -1.29
C GLY A 351 -7.47 6.84 -0.27
N LEU A 352 -7.81 6.36 0.92
CA LEU A 352 -6.85 6.07 1.98
C LEU A 352 -7.31 4.83 2.73
N THR A 353 -6.52 3.75 2.69
CA THR A 353 -6.92 2.46 3.26
C THR A 353 -5.94 1.97 4.32
N LEU A 354 -6.47 1.51 5.46
CA LEU A 354 -5.76 0.65 6.38
C LEU A 354 -5.68 -0.74 5.77
N MET A 355 -4.51 -1.11 5.27
CA MET A 355 -4.28 -2.43 4.68
C MET A 355 -4.61 -3.52 5.70
N GLY A 356 -5.41 -4.49 5.24
CA GLY A 356 -5.73 -5.65 6.04
C GLY A 356 -4.52 -6.55 6.26
N SER A 357 -4.46 -7.25 7.39
CA SER A 357 -3.49 -8.33 7.58
C SER A 357 -3.77 -9.47 6.57
N ALA A 358 -2.81 -9.78 5.69
CA ALA A 358 -3.02 -10.75 4.60
C ALA A 358 -3.57 -12.09 5.13
N GLY A 359 -4.56 -12.65 4.44
CA GLY A 359 -5.27 -13.91 4.79
C GLY A 359 -6.59 -13.71 5.54
N SER A 360 -6.77 -12.59 6.24
CA SER A 360 -8.08 -12.21 6.84
C SER A 360 -8.57 -10.84 6.35
N GLY A 361 -7.67 -9.93 5.97
CA GLY A 361 -8.01 -8.62 5.44
C GLY A 361 -8.56 -7.66 6.49
N CYS A 362 -8.37 -7.91 7.78
CA CYS A 362 -8.81 -6.98 8.83
C CYS A 362 -7.66 -6.58 9.73
N SER A 363 -7.90 -5.50 10.45
CA SER A 363 -7.05 -5.01 11.51
C SER A 363 -7.89 -4.73 12.76
N THR A 364 -7.24 -4.62 13.92
CA THR A 364 -7.92 -4.18 15.15
C THR A 364 -8.01 -2.65 15.17
N ILE A 365 -9.21 -2.11 15.01
CA ILE A 365 -9.50 -0.67 15.13
C ILE A 365 -9.99 -0.39 16.55
N ASN A 366 -9.19 0.34 17.34
CA ASN A 366 -9.56 0.71 18.70
C ASN A 366 -10.20 2.10 18.70
N THR A 367 -11.40 2.20 19.27
CA THR A 367 -12.14 3.46 19.39
C THR A 367 -12.63 3.66 20.82
N SER A 368 -13.15 4.85 21.11
CA SER A 368 -13.80 5.16 22.39
C SER A 368 -15.05 4.32 22.67
N VAL A 369 -15.65 3.72 21.64
CA VAL A 369 -16.81 2.81 21.75
C VAL A 369 -16.42 1.33 21.80
N GLY A 370 -15.12 1.02 21.82
CA GLY A 370 -14.58 -0.34 21.92
C GLY A 370 -13.68 -0.73 20.74
N GLY A 371 -13.14 -1.94 20.81
CA GLY A 371 -12.38 -2.54 19.71
C GLY A 371 -13.31 -3.12 18.63
N LEU A 372 -12.91 -2.97 17.37
CA LEU A 372 -13.57 -3.53 16.20
C LEU A 372 -12.54 -4.28 15.36
N THR A 373 -12.90 -5.48 14.90
CA THR A 373 -12.09 -6.22 13.91
C THR A 373 -12.69 -5.99 12.53
N ALA A 374 -12.13 -5.04 11.79
CA ALA A 374 -12.60 -4.66 10.46
C ALA A 374 -11.46 -4.09 9.61
N SER A 375 -11.68 -3.95 8.31
CA SER A 375 -10.90 -3.05 7.47
C SER A 375 -11.56 -1.67 7.39
N LEU A 376 -10.77 -0.64 7.09
CA LEU A 376 -11.22 0.74 6.99
C LEU A 376 -10.60 1.42 5.78
N SER A 377 -11.46 2.03 4.95
CA SER A 377 -11.05 2.91 3.86
C SER A 377 -11.79 4.23 3.94
N TYR A 378 -11.11 5.30 3.58
CA TYR A 378 -11.66 6.63 3.34
C TYR A 378 -11.74 6.89 1.85
N ILE A 379 -12.89 7.38 1.39
CA ILE A 379 -13.17 7.72 0.00
C ILE A 379 -13.56 9.19 -0.09
N VAL A 380 -12.92 9.95 -0.98
CA VAL A 380 -13.37 11.32 -1.26
C VAL A 380 -14.69 11.27 -2.04
N ASP A 381 -15.70 11.97 -1.51
CA ASP A 381 -17.08 11.93 -1.98
C ASP A 381 -17.29 12.34 -3.45
N SER A 382 -16.41 13.18 -4.01
CA SER A 382 -16.48 13.62 -5.40
C SER A 382 -16.39 12.46 -6.40
N TYR A 383 -15.74 11.34 -6.02
CA TYR A 383 -15.66 10.11 -6.82
C TYR A 383 -16.99 9.37 -6.89
N MET A 384 -17.93 9.62 -5.98
CA MET A 384 -19.23 8.95 -5.97
C MET A 384 -20.22 9.54 -6.97
N ASN A 385 -19.99 10.78 -7.42
CA ASN A 385 -20.98 11.55 -8.18
C ASN A 385 -20.42 12.23 -9.44
N SER A 386 -19.11 12.18 -9.66
CA SER A 386 -18.47 12.85 -10.80
C SER A 386 -17.79 11.82 -11.70
N ALA A 387 -18.06 11.88 -13.00
CA ALA A 387 -17.29 11.14 -13.97
C ALA A 387 -15.86 11.69 -14.02
N GLN A 388 -14.87 10.82 -13.84
CA GLN A 388 -13.47 11.16 -13.99
C GLN A 388 -12.84 10.28 -15.05
N TYR A 389 -11.97 10.91 -15.85
CA TYR A 389 -11.22 10.21 -16.87
C TYR A 389 -10.51 8.97 -16.30
N PRO A 390 -10.60 7.78 -16.95
CA PRO A 390 -11.11 7.55 -18.31
C PRO A 390 -12.63 7.31 -18.42
N PHE A 391 -13.37 7.36 -17.33
CA PHE A 391 -14.79 7.02 -17.30
C PHE A 391 -15.69 8.18 -17.71
N SER A 392 -16.74 7.86 -18.47
CA SER A 392 -17.85 8.77 -18.78
C SER A 392 -19.03 8.60 -17.81
N ASP A 393 -19.12 7.45 -17.13
CA ASP A 393 -20.12 7.17 -16.09
C ASP A 393 -19.52 7.46 -14.69
N PRO A 394 -20.12 8.35 -13.88
CA PRO A 394 -19.73 8.55 -12.48
C PRO A 394 -19.72 7.26 -11.66
N ARG A 395 -20.60 6.31 -11.97
CA ARG A 395 -20.67 5.03 -11.27
C ARG A 395 -19.41 4.20 -11.49
N ASP A 396 -18.88 4.18 -12.71
CA ASP A 396 -17.63 3.46 -13.00
C ASP A 396 -16.43 4.13 -12.31
N THR A 397 -16.44 5.47 -12.22
CA THR A 397 -15.44 6.21 -11.44
C THR A 397 -15.44 5.77 -9.98
N ALA A 398 -16.63 5.68 -9.37
CA ALA A 398 -16.78 5.19 -8.01
C ALA A 398 -16.28 3.73 -7.91
N VAL A 399 -16.77 2.84 -8.77
CA VAL A 399 -16.47 1.40 -8.69
C VAL A 399 -14.98 1.11 -8.86
N ALA A 400 -14.27 1.84 -9.73
CA ALA A 400 -12.82 1.69 -9.88
C ALA A 400 -12.09 1.99 -8.57
N LEU A 401 -12.40 3.12 -7.93
CA LEU A 401 -11.82 3.47 -6.63
C LEU A 401 -12.24 2.50 -5.53
N LEU A 402 -13.51 2.09 -5.49
CA LEU A 402 -13.99 1.12 -4.51
C LEU A 402 -13.33 -0.26 -4.66
N ALA A 403 -13.10 -0.72 -5.89
CA ALA A 403 -12.41 -1.98 -6.15
C ALA A 403 -10.91 -1.87 -5.83
N HIS A 404 -10.29 -0.70 -6.04
CA HIS A 404 -8.91 -0.43 -5.64
C HIS A 404 -8.73 -0.47 -4.12
N GLU A 405 -9.44 0.40 -3.40
CA GLU A 405 -9.38 0.51 -1.94
C GLU A 405 -9.90 -0.77 -1.27
N GLY A 406 -10.93 -1.39 -1.83
CA GLY A 406 -11.42 -2.70 -1.42
C GLY A 406 -10.39 -3.81 -1.60
N GLY A 407 -9.53 -3.72 -2.62
CA GLY A 407 -8.38 -4.61 -2.80
C GLY A 407 -7.38 -4.47 -1.64
N HIS A 408 -7.04 -3.24 -1.26
CA HIS A 408 -6.20 -2.97 -0.09
C HIS A 408 -6.83 -3.48 1.21
N GLN A 409 -8.15 -3.34 1.37
CA GLN A 409 -8.86 -3.95 2.50
C GLN A 409 -8.73 -5.48 2.53
N LEU A 410 -8.68 -6.14 1.36
CA LEU A 410 -8.45 -7.59 1.27
C LEU A 410 -6.97 -7.99 1.42
N GLY A 411 -6.06 -7.02 1.55
CA GLY A 411 -4.63 -7.22 1.73
C GLY A 411 -3.81 -7.16 0.43
N LEU A 412 -4.39 -6.71 -0.68
CA LEU A 412 -3.64 -6.52 -1.93
C LEU A 412 -2.76 -5.29 -1.86
N ALA A 413 -1.52 -5.43 -2.33
CA ALA A 413 -0.67 -4.30 -2.68
C ALA A 413 -0.92 -3.87 -4.13
N HIS A 414 -0.25 -2.81 -4.60
CA HIS A 414 -0.39 -2.37 -5.99
C HIS A 414 0.20 -3.34 -7.01
N SER A 415 -0.13 -3.09 -8.27
CA SER A 415 0.45 -3.74 -9.43
C SER A 415 1.26 -2.73 -10.24
N GLY A 416 2.58 -2.92 -10.29
CA GLY A 416 3.51 -2.07 -11.01
C GLY A 416 4.10 -2.73 -12.24
N THR A 417 5.17 -2.14 -12.76
CA THR A 417 5.97 -2.68 -13.86
C THR A 417 7.43 -2.84 -13.43
N ILE A 418 8.18 -3.70 -14.11
CA ILE A 418 9.60 -3.94 -13.77
C ILE A 418 10.53 -2.75 -14.11
N THR A 419 10.08 -1.80 -14.92
CA THR A 419 10.73 -0.52 -15.27
C THR A 419 9.86 0.29 -16.21
N GLU A 420 10.02 1.61 -16.32
CA GLU A 420 9.29 2.38 -17.34
C GLU A 420 9.95 2.30 -18.72
N ARG A 421 11.24 1.91 -18.80
CA ARG A 421 12.05 1.85 -20.03
C ARG A 421 13.11 0.75 -19.96
N PRO A 422 12.71 -0.53 -20.02
CA PRO A 422 13.66 -1.64 -19.98
C PRO A 422 14.57 -1.64 -21.21
N THR A 423 15.87 -1.87 -21.01
CA THR A 423 16.78 -2.29 -22.10
C THR A 423 16.78 -3.80 -22.29
N SER A 424 16.16 -4.55 -21.38
CA SER A 424 16.03 -6.00 -21.34
C SER A 424 14.69 -6.38 -20.72
N VAL A 425 14.13 -7.53 -21.11
CA VAL A 425 12.83 -8.02 -20.60
C VAL A 425 12.88 -8.28 -19.09
N LEU A 426 13.98 -8.77 -18.54
CA LEU A 426 14.19 -8.96 -17.11
C LEU A 426 15.65 -8.70 -16.77
N GLU A 427 15.89 -8.37 -15.50
CA GLU A 427 17.23 -8.28 -14.90
C GLU A 427 17.64 -9.64 -14.30
N PRO A 428 18.91 -9.85 -13.88
CA PRO A 428 19.30 -11.03 -13.13
C PRO A 428 18.39 -11.25 -11.91
N PRO A 429 18.16 -12.50 -11.46
CA PRO A 429 17.51 -12.75 -10.17
C PRO A 429 18.18 -11.98 -9.04
N ASP A 430 17.40 -11.56 -8.05
CA ASP A 430 17.85 -10.76 -6.90
C ASP A 430 18.36 -9.35 -7.25
N ALA A 431 18.18 -8.89 -8.49
CA ALA A 431 18.42 -7.50 -8.87
C ALA A 431 17.14 -6.67 -8.65
N LEU A 432 17.23 -5.61 -7.86
CA LEU A 432 16.10 -4.72 -7.58
C LEU A 432 15.56 -4.03 -8.85
N GLY A 433 16.41 -3.79 -9.85
CA GLY A 433 16.01 -3.14 -11.11
C GLY A 433 15.43 -1.74 -10.90
N HIS A 434 14.50 -1.35 -11.78
CA HIS A 434 13.79 -0.06 -11.76
C HIS A 434 12.27 -0.25 -11.65
N ILE A 435 11.83 -1.11 -10.75
CA ILE A 435 10.40 -1.36 -10.48
C ILE A 435 9.61 -0.09 -10.14
N THR A 436 8.36 -0.05 -10.56
CA THR A 436 7.41 1.03 -10.23
C THR A 436 6.39 0.54 -9.21
N ASP A 437 5.89 1.42 -8.35
CA ASP A 437 4.78 1.10 -7.44
C ASP A 437 3.48 0.80 -8.21
N ARG A 438 3.25 1.55 -9.30
CA ARG A 438 2.08 1.46 -10.19
C ARG A 438 2.46 1.53 -11.65
N GLY A 439 1.49 1.34 -12.54
CA GLY A 439 1.70 1.42 -13.99
C GLY A 439 1.27 0.18 -14.75
N ASP A 440 0.88 -0.89 -14.05
CA ASP A 440 0.17 -1.99 -14.71
C ASP A 440 -1.21 -1.51 -15.16
N LEU A 441 -1.35 -1.26 -16.47
CA LEU A 441 -2.54 -0.69 -17.07
C LEU A 441 -3.72 -1.68 -17.18
N TRP A 442 -3.54 -2.93 -16.74
CA TRP A 442 -4.44 -4.05 -17.02
C TRP A 442 -5.12 -4.64 -15.79
N THR A 443 -4.97 -3.98 -14.65
CA THR A 443 -5.58 -4.30 -13.36
C THR A 443 -5.90 -3.02 -12.61
N VAL A 444 -6.99 -3.02 -11.85
CA VAL A 444 -7.38 -1.86 -11.03
C VAL A 444 -6.34 -1.55 -9.95
N MET A 445 -5.53 -2.53 -9.53
CA MET A 445 -4.44 -2.30 -8.56
C MET A 445 -3.23 -1.56 -9.15
N GLY A 446 -3.17 -1.38 -10.48
CA GLY A 446 -2.04 -0.74 -11.15
C GLY A 446 -2.37 0.57 -11.86
N SER A 447 -3.64 0.79 -12.22
CA SER A 447 -4.08 1.99 -12.93
C SER A 447 -5.58 2.27 -12.74
N ASN A 448 -6.00 3.49 -13.06
CA ASN A 448 -7.39 3.93 -12.92
C ASN A 448 -8.28 3.33 -14.03
N ASN A 449 -8.69 2.08 -13.83
CA ASN A 449 -9.47 1.27 -14.76
C ASN A 449 -10.38 0.29 -13.97
N LEU A 450 -11.04 -0.65 -14.67
CA LEU A 450 -11.84 -1.72 -14.05
C LEU A 450 -11.25 -3.12 -14.31
N GLY A 451 -9.95 -3.20 -14.56
CA GLY A 451 -9.28 -4.46 -14.81
C GLY A 451 -9.33 -5.39 -13.59
N LEU A 452 -9.56 -6.68 -13.82
CA LEU A 452 -9.56 -7.68 -12.75
C LEU A 452 -8.16 -7.84 -12.15
N TYR A 453 -8.10 -8.16 -10.85
CA TYR A 453 -6.85 -8.43 -10.13
C TYR A 453 -5.98 -9.50 -10.81
N GLN A 454 -4.66 -9.40 -10.65
CA GLN A 454 -3.67 -10.30 -11.26
C GLN A 454 -3.77 -11.74 -10.72
N ALA A 455 -3.43 -12.75 -11.52
CA ALA A 455 -3.46 -14.15 -11.10
C ALA A 455 -2.61 -14.42 -9.84
N GLN A 456 -1.44 -13.78 -9.73
CA GLN A 456 -0.58 -13.85 -8.55
C GLN A 456 -1.32 -13.38 -7.27
N GLN A 457 -2.00 -12.24 -7.34
CA GLN A 457 -2.82 -11.71 -6.23
C GLN A 457 -4.00 -12.64 -5.90
N LYS A 458 -4.69 -13.13 -6.93
CA LYS A 458 -5.81 -14.07 -6.77
C LYS A 458 -5.37 -15.38 -6.11
N ALA A 459 -4.18 -15.89 -6.42
CA ALA A 459 -3.67 -17.15 -5.90
C ALA A 459 -3.06 -16.99 -4.49
N GLU A 460 -2.07 -16.12 -4.34
CA GLU A 460 -1.20 -16.09 -3.15
C GLU A 460 -1.78 -15.25 -2.00
N ILE A 461 -2.64 -14.28 -2.28
CA ILE A 461 -3.18 -13.36 -1.26
C ILE A 461 -4.67 -13.62 -1.00
N LEU A 462 -5.47 -13.69 -2.06
CA LEU A 462 -6.93 -13.78 -1.93
C LEU A 462 -7.43 -15.23 -1.83
N GLY A 463 -6.65 -16.18 -2.33
CA GLY A 463 -7.07 -17.58 -2.49
C GLY A 463 -8.24 -17.76 -3.46
N TRP A 464 -8.56 -16.79 -4.31
CA TRP A 464 -9.63 -16.85 -5.29
C TRP A 464 -9.30 -17.78 -6.46
N LEU A 465 -8.02 -17.93 -6.80
CA LEU A 465 -7.60 -18.92 -7.77
C LEU A 465 -7.34 -20.25 -7.06
N ALA A 466 -8.18 -21.26 -7.30
CA ALA A 466 -8.01 -22.56 -6.65
C ALA A 466 -6.72 -23.23 -7.14
N SER A 467 -6.11 -24.08 -6.30
CA SER A 467 -4.89 -24.82 -6.65
C SER A 467 -5.04 -25.79 -7.83
N SER A 468 -6.27 -26.06 -8.26
CA SER A 468 -6.57 -26.80 -9.50
C SER A 468 -6.58 -25.93 -10.76
N ASN A 469 -6.60 -24.61 -10.61
CA ASN A 469 -6.69 -23.63 -11.70
C ASN A 469 -5.38 -22.89 -11.95
N TYR A 470 -4.34 -23.16 -11.17
CA TYR A 470 -2.98 -22.78 -11.52
C TYR A 470 -2.01 -23.90 -11.16
N GLN A 471 -0.83 -23.89 -11.78
CA GLN A 471 0.18 -24.90 -11.56
C GLN A 471 1.56 -24.26 -11.36
N THR A 472 2.28 -24.68 -10.33
CA THR A 472 3.72 -24.41 -10.24
C THR A 472 4.47 -25.30 -11.22
N VAL A 473 5.26 -24.69 -12.10
CA VAL A 473 5.99 -25.39 -13.16
C VAL A 473 7.48 -25.31 -12.86
N SER A 474 8.15 -26.45 -12.85
CA SER A 474 9.61 -26.57 -12.63
C SER A 474 10.28 -27.57 -13.58
N SER A 475 9.59 -27.95 -14.65
CA SER A 475 10.06 -28.86 -15.69
C SER A 475 9.45 -28.49 -17.04
N SER A 476 10.16 -28.77 -18.13
CA SER A 476 9.68 -28.44 -19.47
C SER A 476 8.33 -29.10 -19.76
N GLY A 477 7.47 -28.39 -20.50
CA GLY A 477 6.15 -28.89 -20.84
C GLY A 477 5.34 -27.91 -21.67
N SER A 478 4.22 -28.41 -22.20
CA SER A 478 3.23 -27.60 -22.92
C SER A 478 1.94 -27.53 -22.10
N TYR A 479 1.43 -26.32 -21.90
CA TYR A 479 0.33 -26.02 -21.00
C TYR A 479 -0.73 -25.21 -21.74
N ALA A 480 -1.99 -25.61 -21.61
CA ALA A 480 -3.13 -24.85 -22.11
C ALA A 480 -3.72 -24.00 -20.98
N LEU A 481 -3.77 -22.69 -21.18
CA LEU A 481 -4.40 -21.72 -20.30
C LEU A 481 -5.72 -21.27 -20.90
N GLN A 482 -6.81 -21.39 -20.16
CA GLN A 482 -8.06 -20.68 -20.47
C GLN A 482 -7.95 -19.22 -19.98
N PRO A 483 -8.74 -18.28 -20.51
CA PRO A 483 -8.73 -16.90 -20.05
C PRO A 483 -8.93 -16.78 -18.53
N LEU A 484 -8.24 -15.84 -17.89
CA LEU A 484 -8.30 -15.62 -16.44
C LEU A 484 -9.71 -15.28 -15.96
N GLU A 485 -10.55 -14.75 -16.83
CA GLU A 485 -11.94 -14.36 -16.59
C GLU A 485 -12.92 -15.55 -16.66
N THR A 486 -12.47 -16.71 -17.16
CA THR A 486 -13.33 -17.89 -17.36
C THR A 486 -13.95 -18.36 -16.04
N SER A 487 -15.28 -18.43 -16.00
CA SER A 487 -16.06 -18.83 -14.82
C SER A 487 -17.28 -19.68 -15.21
N PRO A 488 -17.50 -20.88 -14.64
CA PRO A 488 -16.58 -21.58 -13.75
C PRO A 488 -15.34 -22.08 -14.51
N PRO A 489 -14.16 -22.09 -13.89
CA PRO A 489 -12.94 -22.50 -14.56
C PRO A 489 -12.89 -24.02 -14.74
N THR A 490 -12.52 -24.49 -15.94
CA THR A 490 -12.46 -25.93 -16.27
C THR A 490 -11.04 -26.48 -16.44
N GLY A 491 -10.03 -25.61 -16.51
CA GLY A 491 -8.62 -25.96 -16.57
C GLY A 491 -7.72 -24.94 -15.88
N LEU A 492 -6.46 -24.89 -16.30
CA LEU A 492 -5.49 -23.91 -15.84
C LEU A 492 -5.83 -22.52 -16.38
N GLN A 493 -5.74 -21.49 -15.55
CA GLN A 493 -5.87 -20.07 -15.89
C GLN A 493 -4.54 -19.33 -15.74
N ALA A 494 -3.62 -19.88 -14.93
CA ALA A 494 -2.30 -19.33 -14.74
C ALA A 494 -1.24 -20.41 -14.50
N LEU A 495 0.02 -20.06 -14.74
CA LEU A 495 1.18 -20.85 -14.31
C LEU A 495 2.04 -20.01 -13.37
N ARG A 496 2.62 -20.64 -12.36
CA ARG A 496 3.71 -20.09 -11.54
C ARG A 496 4.99 -20.78 -11.95
N VAL A 497 5.66 -20.26 -12.97
CA VAL A 497 6.85 -20.88 -13.58
C VAL A 497 8.09 -20.53 -12.76
N GLN A 498 8.79 -21.52 -12.23
CA GLN A 498 10.05 -21.33 -11.52
C GLN A 498 11.09 -20.72 -12.47
N ARG A 499 11.61 -19.55 -12.13
CA ARG A 499 12.71 -18.88 -12.84
C ARG A 499 14.03 -19.37 -12.25
N GLY A 500 14.92 -19.92 -13.09
CA GLY A 500 16.18 -20.50 -12.62
C GLY A 500 16.01 -21.70 -11.69
N THR A 501 17.06 -22.00 -10.93
CA THR A 501 17.12 -23.16 -10.02
C THR A 501 16.92 -22.78 -8.55
N THR A 502 16.97 -21.49 -8.22
CA THR A 502 16.78 -20.99 -6.85
C THR A 502 15.30 -20.85 -6.54
N PRO A 503 14.75 -21.55 -5.53
CA PRO A 503 13.37 -21.39 -5.12
C PRO A 503 13.05 -19.94 -4.72
N GLY A 504 11.84 -19.46 -5.02
CA GLY A 504 11.40 -18.12 -4.66
C GLY A 504 11.24 -17.15 -5.83
N HIS A 505 11.89 -17.42 -6.96
CA HIS A 505 11.80 -16.60 -8.17
C HIS A 505 10.80 -17.21 -9.15
N TYR A 506 9.69 -16.53 -9.44
CA TYR A 506 8.62 -17.07 -10.28
C TYR A 506 8.14 -16.09 -11.34
N LEU A 507 7.84 -16.61 -12.53
CA LEU A 507 7.09 -15.92 -13.58
C LEU A 507 5.64 -16.40 -13.50
N TRP A 508 4.75 -15.50 -13.11
CA TRP A 508 3.31 -15.74 -13.12
C TRP A 508 2.77 -15.43 -14.50
N VAL A 509 2.41 -16.48 -15.24
CA VAL A 509 1.90 -16.37 -16.61
C VAL A 509 0.39 -16.49 -16.60
N GLU A 510 -0.30 -15.51 -17.18
CA GLU A 510 -1.75 -15.49 -17.35
C GLU A 510 -2.15 -15.12 -18.78
N TYR A 511 -3.39 -15.44 -19.13
CA TYR A 511 -3.99 -15.04 -20.41
C TYR A 511 -5.28 -14.31 -20.13
N LYS A 512 -5.37 -13.04 -20.51
CA LYS A 512 -6.58 -12.23 -20.34
C LYS A 512 -7.39 -12.18 -21.63
N GLN A 513 -8.71 -12.11 -21.50
CA GLN A 513 -9.63 -11.79 -22.59
C GLN A 513 -10.66 -10.77 -22.09
N PRO A 514 -11.25 -9.94 -22.97
CA PRO A 514 -12.25 -8.94 -22.57
C PRO A 514 -13.61 -9.59 -22.30
N ILE A 515 -13.65 -10.52 -21.36
CA ILE A 515 -14.81 -11.31 -20.94
C ILE A 515 -15.37 -10.68 -19.67
N GLY A 516 -16.70 -10.69 -19.53
CA GLY A 516 -17.38 -10.15 -18.36
C GLY A 516 -17.71 -8.66 -18.46
N GLN A 517 -18.21 -8.11 -17.37
CA GLN A 517 -18.66 -6.73 -17.29
C GLN A 517 -17.49 -5.76 -17.06
N TYR A 518 -16.39 -6.23 -16.45
CA TYR A 518 -15.32 -5.36 -15.96
C TYR A 518 -14.11 -5.35 -16.90
N ASP A 519 -13.48 -6.50 -17.18
CA ASP A 519 -12.33 -6.55 -18.10
C ASP A 519 -12.69 -6.12 -19.53
N SER A 520 -13.95 -6.28 -19.95
CA SER A 520 -14.42 -5.78 -21.25
C SER A 520 -14.37 -4.25 -21.39
N THR A 521 -14.23 -3.50 -20.29
CA THR A 521 -14.02 -2.04 -20.32
C THR A 521 -12.63 -1.64 -20.81
N LEU A 522 -11.62 -2.47 -20.55
CA LEU A 522 -10.25 -2.23 -20.99
C LEU A 522 -10.15 -2.29 -22.52
N ALA A 523 -10.96 -3.14 -23.18
CA ALA A 523 -11.02 -3.26 -24.64
C ALA A 523 -11.43 -1.95 -25.34
N ASN A 524 -12.18 -1.08 -24.65
CA ASN A 524 -12.73 0.16 -25.20
C ASN A 524 -12.02 1.41 -24.66
N ALA A 525 -10.92 1.24 -23.92
CA ALA A 525 -10.14 2.36 -23.41
C ALA A 525 -9.55 3.19 -24.58
N PRO A 526 -9.50 4.53 -24.48
CA PRO A 526 -9.14 5.43 -25.58
C PRO A 526 -7.69 5.31 -26.09
N TYR A 527 -6.87 4.38 -25.58
CA TYR A 527 -5.44 4.27 -25.88
C TYR A 527 -5.00 3.03 -26.68
N THR A 528 -5.89 2.13 -27.09
CA THR A 528 -5.46 0.75 -27.38
C THR A 528 -6.07 0.15 -28.66
N ALA A 529 -5.34 0.29 -29.78
CA ALA A 529 -5.51 -0.59 -30.94
C ALA A 529 -4.75 -1.92 -30.78
N ALA A 530 -3.78 -1.97 -29.86
CA ALA A 530 -3.13 -3.19 -29.37
C ALA A 530 -3.51 -3.34 -27.89
N GLN A 531 -4.08 -4.49 -27.55
CA GLN A 531 -4.50 -4.88 -26.22
C GLN A 531 -3.78 -6.19 -25.92
N PRO A 532 -3.40 -6.51 -24.67
CA PRO A 532 -2.62 -7.71 -24.35
C PRO A 532 -3.42 -9.01 -24.48
N TYR A 533 -4.60 -8.96 -25.09
CA TYR A 533 -5.48 -10.10 -25.37
C TYR A 533 -4.95 -11.03 -26.45
N THR A 534 -3.84 -10.67 -27.10
CA THR A 534 -3.22 -11.47 -28.16
C THR A 534 -2.24 -12.51 -27.63
N GLY A 535 -1.66 -12.31 -26.44
CA GLY A 535 -0.56 -13.10 -25.93
C GLY A 535 -0.58 -13.33 -24.42
N ALA A 536 0.49 -13.94 -23.91
CA ALA A 536 0.64 -14.23 -22.49
C ALA A 536 1.14 -12.99 -21.74
N MET A 537 0.44 -12.62 -20.67
CA MET A 537 0.88 -11.59 -19.74
C MET A 537 1.68 -12.25 -18.62
N VAL A 538 2.76 -11.59 -18.17
CA VAL A 538 3.63 -12.16 -17.13
C VAL A 538 3.91 -11.12 -16.05
N THR A 539 3.77 -11.54 -14.80
CA THR A 539 4.29 -10.79 -13.65
C THR A 539 5.48 -11.53 -13.04
N TYR A 540 6.46 -10.79 -12.51
CA TYR A 540 7.65 -11.37 -11.89
C TYR A 540 7.60 -11.29 -10.37
N GLU A 541 7.73 -12.45 -9.74
CA GLU A 541 7.87 -12.64 -8.29
C GLU A 541 9.36 -12.83 -7.95
N ASP A 542 9.94 -11.89 -7.21
CA ASP A 542 11.31 -11.94 -6.72
C ASP A 542 11.34 -11.60 -5.21
N PRO A 543 11.99 -12.41 -4.35
CA PRO A 543 12.13 -12.09 -2.94
C PRO A 543 12.82 -10.75 -2.68
N VAL A 544 13.70 -10.28 -3.57
CA VAL A 544 14.40 -9.00 -3.41
C VAL A 544 13.42 -7.82 -3.32
N TYR A 545 12.29 -7.89 -4.02
CA TYR A 545 11.26 -6.85 -4.00
C TYR A 545 10.64 -6.68 -2.61
N ASN A 546 10.56 -7.77 -1.82
CA ASN A 546 10.11 -7.70 -0.43
C ASN A 546 11.15 -7.12 0.55
N THR A 547 12.40 -6.94 0.10
CA THR A 547 13.51 -6.40 0.91
C THR A 547 13.99 -5.03 0.43
N GLY A 548 13.63 -4.62 -0.79
CA GLY A 548 13.95 -3.33 -1.39
C GLY A 548 13.07 -2.17 -0.92
N GLY A 549 12.29 -2.35 0.16
CA GLY A 549 11.41 -1.33 0.70
C GLY A 549 10.04 -1.23 0.01
N GLN A 550 9.55 -2.32 -0.56
CA GLN A 550 8.21 -2.37 -1.16
C GLN A 550 7.27 -3.23 -0.34
N ILE A 551 5.98 -2.97 -0.50
CA ILE A 551 4.92 -3.69 0.19
C ILE A 551 4.88 -5.13 -0.34
N ALA A 552 5.02 -6.10 0.56
CA ALA A 552 4.94 -7.50 0.20
C ALA A 552 3.60 -7.82 -0.51
N GLY A 553 3.66 -8.60 -1.60
CA GLY A 553 2.49 -8.94 -2.41
C GLY A 553 2.21 -7.99 -3.58
N HIS A 554 3.11 -7.03 -3.85
CA HIS A 554 3.11 -6.33 -5.13
C HIS A 554 3.33 -7.31 -6.29
N THR A 555 2.76 -6.98 -7.43
CA THR A 555 3.00 -7.69 -8.70
C THR A 555 3.69 -6.76 -9.68
N TYR A 556 4.69 -7.24 -10.41
CA TYR A 556 5.41 -6.44 -11.40
C TYR A 556 5.24 -7.01 -12.78
N LEU A 557 4.47 -6.32 -13.62
CA LEU A 557 4.26 -6.66 -15.01
C LEU A 557 5.57 -6.58 -15.79
N VAL A 558 5.83 -7.62 -16.56
CA VAL A 558 6.98 -7.76 -17.45
C VAL A 558 6.57 -7.34 -18.86
N ASP A 559 7.44 -6.60 -19.54
CA ASP A 559 7.24 -6.19 -20.93
C ASP A 559 8.11 -7.00 -21.89
N PHE A 560 7.47 -7.83 -22.72
CA PHE A 560 8.14 -8.57 -23.78
C PHE A 560 8.29 -7.78 -25.08
N ASN A 561 7.68 -6.60 -25.18
CA ASN A 561 7.72 -5.72 -26.32
C ASN A 561 8.50 -4.43 -26.00
N LEU A 562 9.82 -4.55 -25.86
CA LEU A 562 10.72 -3.44 -25.52
C LEU A 562 10.68 -2.23 -26.49
N GLY A 563 10.01 -2.36 -27.64
CA GLY A 563 9.76 -1.25 -28.57
C GLY A 563 8.53 -0.42 -28.22
N ASP A 564 7.63 -0.95 -27.39
CA ASP A 564 6.51 -0.22 -26.82
C ASP A 564 7.00 0.63 -25.64
N THR A 565 6.67 1.91 -25.67
CA THR A 565 7.05 2.87 -24.62
C THR A 565 5.86 3.27 -23.74
N TYR A 566 4.69 2.69 -24.00
CA TYR A 566 3.42 3.04 -23.36
C TYR A 566 2.81 1.89 -22.54
N TRP A 567 3.45 0.72 -22.46
CA TRP A 567 2.96 -0.44 -21.71
C TRP A 567 1.60 -0.96 -22.19
N LEU A 568 1.31 -0.77 -23.49
CA LEU A 568 0.04 -1.09 -24.13
C LEU A 568 0.01 -2.51 -24.74
N ALA A 569 1.18 -3.09 -25.03
CA ALA A 569 1.31 -4.45 -25.56
C ALA A 569 2.46 -5.21 -24.90
N PRO A 570 2.42 -5.41 -23.57
CA PRO A 570 3.47 -6.09 -22.81
C PRO A 570 3.52 -7.61 -23.05
N ASP A 571 2.52 -8.17 -23.74
CA ASP A 571 2.28 -9.59 -23.88
C ASP A 571 3.27 -10.30 -24.80
N LEU A 572 3.65 -11.53 -24.42
CA LEU A 572 4.39 -12.44 -25.28
C LEU A 572 3.42 -13.06 -26.30
N ASN A 573 3.58 -12.70 -27.57
CA ASN A 573 2.60 -13.02 -28.62
C ASN A 573 2.78 -14.44 -29.22
N PRO A 574 1.74 -15.01 -29.84
CA PRO A 574 1.82 -16.28 -30.55
C PRO A 574 2.93 -16.31 -31.60
N GLY A 575 3.70 -17.39 -31.61
CA GLY A 575 4.89 -17.56 -32.44
C GLY A 575 6.15 -16.91 -31.87
N GLN A 576 6.07 -16.14 -30.79
CA GLN A 576 7.23 -15.58 -30.11
C GLN A 576 7.79 -16.53 -29.05
N THR A 577 9.10 -16.40 -28.82
CA THR A 577 9.82 -17.08 -27.75
C THR A 577 10.68 -16.05 -27.04
N TRP A 578 10.58 -16.03 -25.71
CA TRP A 578 11.52 -15.34 -24.86
C TRP A 578 12.42 -16.36 -24.16
N SER A 579 13.72 -16.11 -24.19
CA SER A 579 14.70 -16.87 -23.42
C SER A 579 15.31 -15.97 -22.37
N ASP A 580 15.28 -16.40 -21.12
CA ASP A 580 15.88 -15.66 -20.03
C ASP A 580 17.40 -15.60 -20.23
N ALA A 581 17.96 -14.39 -20.26
CA ALA A 581 19.38 -14.19 -20.46
C ALA A 581 20.23 -14.66 -19.27
N TYR A 582 19.61 -14.83 -18.10
CA TYR A 582 20.30 -15.07 -16.82
C TYR A 582 20.04 -16.45 -16.23
N THR A 583 19.01 -17.14 -16.71
CA THR A 583 18.60 -18.44 -16.16
C THR A 583 18.32 -19.45 -17.25
N ASN A 584 17.96 -20.67 -16.87
CA ASN A 584 17.71 -21.75 -17.80
C ASN A 584 16.28 -21.78 -18.37
N VAL A 585 15.43 -20.80 -18.06
CA VAL A 585 14.01 -20.82 -18.47
C VAL A 585 13.79 -20.10 -19.80
N SER A 586 12.92 -20.64 -20.64
CA SER A 586 12.32 -19.93 -21.78
C SER A 586 10.83 -20.18 -21.87
N LEU A 587 10.11 -19.18 -22.37
CA LEU A 587 8.67 -19.19 -22.59
C LEU A 587 8.39 -19.02 -24.09
N SER A 588 7.53 -19.87 -24.65
CA SER A 588 7.08 -19.75 -26.05
C SER A 588 5.56 -19.86 -26.12
N VAL A 589 4.90 -18.88 -26.74
CA VAL A 589 3.46 -18.97 -26.98
C VAL A 589 3.23 -19.66 -28.33
N ALA A 590 2.74 -20.89 -28.30
CA ALA A 590 2.49 -21.68 -29.51
C ALA A 590 1.25 -21.21 -30.26
N SER A 591 0.19 -20.83 -29.54
CA SER A 591 -1.06 -20.35 -30.10
C SER A 591 -1.85 -19.56 -29.06
N ALA A 592 -2.64 -18.59 -29.48
CA ALA A 592 -3.66 -17.96 -28.66
C ALA A 592 -4.93 -17.70 -29.48
N ASN A 593 -6.08 -17.83 -28.86
CA ASN A 593 -7.39 -17.46 -29.40
C ASN A 593 -8.32 -17.09 -28.23
N SER A 594 -9.54 -16.62 -28.54
CA SER A 594 -10.48 -16.14 -27.51
C SER A 594 -10.88 -17.15 -26.43
N THR A 595 -10.58 -18.45 -26.59
CA THR A 595 -10.88 -19.51 -25.63
C THR A 595 -9.66 -20.04 -24.89
N GLY A 596 -8.44 -19.69 -25.31
CA GLY A 596 -7.23 -20.09 -24.61
C GLY A 596 -5.93 -19.86 -25.34
N LEU A 597 -4.85 -20.04 -24.59
CA LEU A 597 -3.46 -19.88 -24.98
C LEU A 597 -2.69 -21.17 -24.68
N THR A 598 -1.83 -21.59 -25.62
CA THR A 598 -0.91 -22.72 -25.43
C THR A 598 0.49 -22.16 -25.19
N LEU A 599 1.02 -22.38 -23.99
CA LEU A 599 2.35 -21.96 -23.58
C LEU A 599 3.28 -23.18 -23.48
N ASN A 600 4.43 -23.10 -24.12
CA ASN A 600 5.54 -24.01 -23.86
C ASN A 600 6.49 -23.35 -22.86
N VAL A 601 6.83 -24.09 -21.81
CA VAL A 601 7.87 -23.74 -20.86
C VAL A 601 9.01 -24.71 -21.09
N ASP A 602 10.22 -24.20 -21.27
CA ASP A 602 11.41 -25.01 -21.47
C ASP A 602 12.49 -24.66 -20.44
N TYR A 603 13.08 -25.69 -19.85
CA TYR A 603 14.26 -25.60 -19.00
C TYR A 603 15.47 -26.16 -19.74
N GLY A 604 16.30 -25.27 -20.26
CA GLY A 604 17.50 -25.58 -21.05
C GLY A 604 18.79 -25.50 -20.25
N SER A 605 19.89 -25.21 -20.96
CA SER A 605 21.16 -24.82 -20.33
C SER A 605 21.12 -23.34 -19.96
N THR A 606 21.61 -22.98 -18.77
CA THR A 606 21.81 -21.56 -18.39
C THR A 606 22.77 -20.88 -19.38
N PRO A 607 22.41 -19.74 -19.98
CA PRO A 607 23.31 -18.99 -20.83
C PRO A 607 24.59 -18.55 -20.09
N CYS A 608 25.74 -18.68 -20.74
CA CYS A 608 26.99 -18.12 -20.22
C CYS A 608 27.06 -16.62 -20.55
N THR A 609 26.59 -15.74 -19.68
CA THR A 609 26.78 -14.30 -19.83
C THR A 609 28.14 -13.88 -19.26
N ALA A 610 29.01 -13.33 -20.10
CA ALA A 610 30.27 -12.74 -19.65
C ALA A 610 29.99 -11.49 -18.81
N THR A 611 30.31 -11.53 -17.52
CA THR A 611 30.26 -10.34 -16.64
C THR A 611 31.58 -9.59 -16.71
N ASN A 612 31.56 -8.25 -16.68
CA ASN A 612 32.78 -7.46 -16.54
C ASN A 612 33.48 -7.83 -15.21
N PRO A 613 34.82 -8.00 -15.19
CA PRO A 613 35.54 -8.30 -13.96
C PRO A 613 35.41 -7.15 -12.96
N ILE A 614 35.11 -7.48 -11.71
CA ILE A 614 35.14 -6.52 -10.60
C ILE A 614 36.61 -6.31 -10.20
N VAL A 615 37.13 -5.10 -10.40
CA VAL A 615 38.44 -4.70 -9.89
C VAL A 615 38.23 -3.88 -8.63
N THR A 616 38.44 -4.50 -7.47
CA THR A 616 38.52 -3.79 -6.19
C THR A 616 39.96 -3.34 -5.94
N ALA A 617 40.22 -2.04 -6.05
CA ALA A 617 41.44 -1.42 -5.56
C ALA A 617 41.21 -0.95 -4.12
N SER A 618 41.90 -1.56 -3.16
CA SER A 618 41.97 -1.06 -1.79
C SER A 618 43.24 -0.23 -1.64
N PRO A 619 43.22 0.96 -1.01
CA PRO A 619 44.44 1.67 -0.68
C PRO A 619 45.29 0.80 0.25
N LEU A 620 46.62 0.85 0.05
CA LEU A 620 47.57 0.22 0.98
C LEU A 620 47.41 0.87 2.36
N ASP A 621 47.48 0.03 3.39
CA ASP A 621 47.53 0.44 4.79
C ASP A 621 48.58 1.56 4.97
N PRO A 622 48.21 2.75 5.50
CA PRO A 622 49.14 3.85 5.69
C PRO A 622 50.18 3.59 6.80
N SER A 623 50.24 2.39 7.38
CA SER A 623 51.20 2.00 8.41
C SER A 623 52.44 1.23 7.93
N ILE A 624 52.73 1.20 6.62
CA ILE A 624 53.98 0.63 6.06
C ILE A 624 54.92 1.72 5.55
#